data_AF-A0A4Z0PGV6-F1
#
_entry.id   AF-A0A4Z0PGV6-F1
#
_cell.length_a   1.000
_cell.length_b   1.000
_cell.length_c   1.000
_cell.angle_alpha   90.00
_cell.angle_beta   90.00
_cell.angle_gamma   90.00
#
_symmetry.space_group_name_H-M   'P 1'
#
loop_
_entity.id
_entity.type
_entity.pdbx_description
1 polymer ?
#
loop_
_entity_poly.entity_id
_entity_poly.type
_entity_poly.pdbx_seq_one_letter_code
_entity_poly.pdbx_strand_id
1 'polypeptide(L)'
;MRLLLSVAVGSLAVLLHTGCQRGVTVKTPTDPPTTGSVNGSSTPNPTSANTTSLPPSKAVAFDTTARPRWLEDRIQKHLAEPKQNPIVQVTRYRYKGEVVYYETLGCCDQFSNLYSAKGAIICHPEGGLTGRGDDQCPDFNKNKTGELLVWRDPR
;
A
#
# COMPACT_ATOMS: atom_id res chain seq x y z
N MET A 1 61.74 -47.64 0.59
CA MET A 1 60.32 -47.66 1.03
C MET A 1 59.44 -47.34 -0.17
N ARG A 2 58.28 -48.00 -0.27
CA ARG A 2 57.57 -48.38 -1.51
C ARG A 2 56.76 -47.27 -2.19
N LEU A 3 56.81 -47.31 -3.52
CA LEU A 3 55.81 -47.04 -4.56
C LEU A 3 54.34 -46.83 -4.10
N LEU A 4 53.64 -45.82 -4.63
CA LEU A 4 52.50 -45.96 -5.58
C LEU A 4 51.74 -44.63 -5.79
N LEU A 5 51.55 -44.27 -7.06
CA LEU A 5 50.51 -43.35 -7.55
C LEU A 5 49.12 -43.86 -7.16
N SER A 6 48.20 -42.95 -6.83
CA SER A 6 46.77 -43.14 -7.08
C SER A 6 46.07 -41.79 -7.13
N VAL A 7 45.60 -41.45 -8.33
CA VAL A 7 44.65 -40.37 -8.62
C VAL A 7 43.26 -40.85 -8.19
N ALA A 8 42.53 -40.03 -7.43
CA ALA A 8 41.11 -40.28 -7.16
C ALA A 8 40.28 -39.04 -7.55
N VAL A 9 39.38 -39.30 -8.49
CA VAL A 9 38.41 -38.39 -9.13
C VAL A 9 37.12 -38.38 -8.31
N GLY A 10 36.42 -37.25 -8.29
CA GLY A 10 34.98 -37.16 -7.93
C GLY A 10 34.72 -36.23 -6.75
N SER A 11 33.70 -35.38 -6.72
CA SER A 11 32.56 -35.20 -7.62
C SER A 11 32.03 -33.76 -7.46
N LEU A 12 31.71 -33.14 -8.59
CA LEU A 12 31.13 -31.81 -8.72
C LEU A 12 29.65 -31.87 -8.33
N ALA A 13 29.26 -31.31 -7.18
CA ALA A 13 27.86 -31.19 -6.78
C ALA A 13 27.32 -29.80 -7.14
N VAL A 14 26.77 -29.67 -8.36
CA VAL A 14 26.03 -28.49 -8.81
C VAL A 14 24.57 -28.67 -8.42
N LEU A 15 24.12 -28.00 -7.35
CA LEU A 15 22.71 -27.90 -6.98
C LEU A 15 22.11 -26.63 -7.60
N LEU A 16 21.66 -26.77 -8.84
CA LEU A 16 20.83 -25.77 -9.53
C LEU A 16 19.48 -25.64 -8.81
N HIS A 17 19.26 -24.50 -8.17
CA HIS A 17 17.95 -24.13 -7.64
C HIS A 17 17.06 -23.74 -8.82
N THR A 18 16.03 -24.55 -9.08
CA THR A 18 14.96 -24.27 -10.03
C THR A 18 14.07 -23.17 -9.46
N GLY A 19 14.44 -21.91 -9.70
CA GLY A 19 13.55 -20.77 -9.48
C GLY A 19 12.40 -20.82 -10.48
N CYS A 20 11.16 -21.05 -10.01
CA CYS A 20 9.96 -20.82 -10.81
C CYS A 20 9.80 -19.31 -11.05
N GLN A 21 10.45 -18.78 -12.08
CA GLN A 21 10.15 -17.47 -12.64
C GLN A 21 8.78 -17.57 -13.33
N ARG A 22 7.70 -17.20 -12.63
CA ARG A 22 6.41 -16.93 -13.29
C ARG A 22 6.56 -15.65 -14.11
N GLY A 23 7.04 -15.80 -15.34
CA GLY A 23 7.05 -14.72 -16.32
C GLY A 23 5.62 -14.27 -16.57
N VAL A 24 5.30 -13.03 -16.18
CA VAL A 24 4.07 -12.36 -16.59
C VAL A 24 4.36 -11.69 -17.93
N THR A 25 3.86 -12.29 -19.00
CA THR A 25 3.95 -11.70 -20.34
C THR A 25 2.99 -10.53 -20.43
N VAL A 26 3.49 -9.31 -20.20
CA VAL A 26 2.72 -8.08 -20.45
C VAL A 26 2.67 -7.86 -21.96
N LYS A 27 1.59 -8.34 -22.59
CA LYS A 27 1.25 -7.93 -23.95
C LYS A 27 0.61 -6.55 -23.87
N THR A 28 1.40 -5.49 -23.98
CA THR A 28 0.86 -4.18 -24.33
C THR A 28 0.35 -4.28 -25.77
N PRO A 29 -0.95 -4.08 -26.06
CA PRO A 29 -1.41 -3.95 -27.43
C PRO A 29 -0.82 -2.64 -27.96
N THR A 30 0.26 -2.73 -28.73
CA THR A 30 0.69 -1.61 -29.58
C THR A 30 -0.10 -1.74 -30.86
N ASP A 31 -1.24 -1.04 -30.94
CA ASP A 31 -1.92 -0.90 -32.23
C ASP A 31 -0.95 -0.21 -33.21
N PRO A 32 -0.80 -0.70 -34.45
CA PRO A 32 0.04 -0.05 -35.44
C PRO A 32 -0.47 1.38 -35.67
N PRO A 33 0.43 2.39 -35.79
CA PRO A 33 0.02 3.76 -36.05
C PRO A 33 -0.79 3.78 -37.36
N THR A 34 -2.05 4.21 -37.27
CA THR A 34 -2.89 4.35 -38.45
C THR A 34 -2.41 5.57 -39.22
N THR A 35 -1.90 5.37 -40.44
CA THR A 35 -1.54 6.46 -41.34
C THR A 35 -2.81 7.14 -41.83
N GLY A 36 -3.14 8.28 -41.23
CA GLY A 36 -4.23 9.15 -41.66
C GLY A 36 -3.90 10.61 -41.35
N SER A 37 -4.20 11.50 -42.30
CA SER A 37 -4.00 12.95 -42.13
C SER A 37 -5.04 13.48 -41.14
N VAL A 38 -4.58 13.97 -39.98
CA VAL A 38 -5.45 14.55 -38.95
C VAL A 38 -5.58 16.06 -39.13
N ASN A 39 -6.47 16.49 -40.02
CA ASN A 39 -6.99 17.86 -40.01
C ASN A 39 -8.42 17.86 -39.45
N GLY A 40 -8.53 18.02 -38.14
CA GLY A 40 -9.81 18.15 -37.43
C GLY A 40 -9.61 18.48 -35.94
N SER A 41 -10.48 19.32 -35.37
CA SER A 41 -10.42 19.83 -33.99
C SER A 41 -10.85 18.81 -32.91
N SER A 42 -10.95 17.52 -33.25
CA SER A 42 -11.44 16.49 -32.34
C SER A 42 -10.71 15.18 -32.59
N THR A 43 -9.72 14.90 -31.74
CA THR A 43 -9.20 13.53 -31.58
C THR A 43 -10.27 12.69 -30.90
N PRO A 44 -10.79 11.62 -31.52
CA PRO A 44 -11.67 10.69 -30.83
C PRO A 44 -10.88 10.01 -29.71
N ASN A 45 -11.46 9.95 -28.51
CA ASN A 45 -10.91 9.18 -27.40
C ASN A 45 -10.77 7.70 -27.85
N PRO A 46 -9.62 7.02 -27.64
CA PRO A 46 -9.50 5.60 -27.98
C PRO A 46 -10.56 4.79 -27.22
N THR A 47 -11.45 4.15 -27.98
CA THR A 47 -12.49 3.28 -27.44
C THR A 47 -11.87 1.94 -27.04
N SER A 48 -11.34 1.84 -25.83
CA SER A 48 -10.91 0.54 -25.31
C SER A 48 -12.13 -0.30 -24.93
N ALA A 49 -12.33 -1.42 -25.65
CA ALA A 49 -13.33 -2.44 -25.33
C ALA A 49 -13.04 -3.19 -24.01
N ASN A 50 -11.91 -2.91 -23.35
CA ASN A 50 -11.52 -3.50 -22.07
C ASN A 50 -11.91 -2.63 -20.86
N THR A 51 -13.04 -1.93 -20.92
CA THR A 51 -13.65 -1.39 -19.70
C THR A 51 -14.24 -2.55 -18.91
N THR A 52 -13.40 -3.32 -18.24
CA THR A 52 -13.85 -4.27 -17.22
C THR A 52 -14.54 -3.44 -16.15
N SER A 53 -15.81 -3.73 -15.88
CA SER A 53 -16.53 -3.14 -14.75
C SER A 53 -15.64 -3.28 -13.53
N LEU A 54 -15.37 -2.17 -12.84
CA LEU A 54 -14.64 -2.18 -11.58
C LEU A 54 -15.20 -3.33 -10.72
N PRO A 55 -14.37 -4.24 -10.19
CA PRO A 55 -14.86 -5.22 -9.24
C PRO A 55 -15.59 -4.46 -8.13
N PRO A 56 -16.71 -5.00 -7.59
CA PRO A 56 -17.46 -4.32 -6.54
C PRO A 56 -16.47 -3.91 -5.46
N SER A 57 -16.30 -2.59 -5.30
CA SER A 57 -15.40 -2.01 -4.33
C SER A 57 -15.75 -2.67 -3.00
N LYS A 58 -14.83 -3.44 -2.42
CA LYS A 58 -15.05 -4.09 -1.13
C LYS A 58 -15.56 -3.01 -0.19
N ALA A 59 -16.81 -3.11 0.24
CA ALA A 59 -17.37 -2.17 1.19
C ALA A 59 -16.49 -2.23 2.44
N VAL A 60 -15.76 -1.15 2.72
CA VAL A 60 -14.97 -1.04 3.96
C VAL A 60 -15.96 -1.11 5.10
N ALA A 61 -15.82 -2.11 5.96
CA ALA A 61 -16.68 -2.25 7.12
C ALA A 61 -16.45 -1.06 8.06
N PHE A 62 -17.53 -0.52 8.64
CA PHE A 62 -17.45 0.55 9.62
C PHE A 62 -17.21 -0.03 11.02
N ASP A 63 -16.44 0.68 11.83
CA ASP A 63 -16.29 0.35 13.25
C ASP A 63 -17.58 0.75 14.00
N THR A 64 -18.27 -0.25 14.56
CA THR A 64 -19.49 -0.05 15.37
C THR A 64 -19.21 0.04 16.86
N THR A 65 -17.95 -0.07 17.28
CA THR A 65 -17.57 0.04 18.68
C THR A 65 -17.57 1.49 19.16
N ALA A 66 -17.79 1.70 20.47
CA ALA A 66 -17.69 3.02 21.06
C ALA A 66 -16.25 3.55 20.93
N ARG A 67 -16.11 4.79 20.45
CA ARG A 67 -14.80 5.42 20.27
C ARG A 67 -14.20 5.81 21.63
N PRO A 68 -12.89 5.61 21.85
CA PRO A 68 -12.22 6.16 23.02
C PRO A 68 -12.31 7.68 23.05
N ARG A 69 -12.41 8.27 24.25
CA ARG A 69 -12.55 9.73 24.42
C ARG A 69 -11.46 10.53 23.72
N TRP A 70 -10.20 10.08 23.81
CA TRP A 70 -9.06 10.73 23.15
C TRP A 70 -9.22 10.80 21.63
N LEU A 71 -9.86 9.79 21.02
CA LEU A 71 -10.06 9.73 19.58
C LEU A 71 -11.18 10.68 19.15
N GLU A 72 -12.22 10.79 19.97
CA GLU A 72 -13.25 11.82 19.76
C GLU A 72 -12.67 13.22 19.84
N ASP A 73 -11.81 13.50 20.83
CA ASP A 73 -11.11 14.78 20.93
C ASP A 73 -10.25 15.07 19.70
N ARG A 74 -9.54 14.05 19.19
CA ARG A 74 -8.76 14.17 17.96
C ARG A 74 -9.64 14.49 16.74
N ILE A 75 -10.79 13.84 16.62
CA ILE A 75 -11.76 14.11 15.56
C ILE A 75 -12.30 15.54 15.66
N GLN A 76 -12.67 15.99 16.86
CA GLN A 76 -13.16 17.35 17.07
C GLN A 76 -12.10 18.39 16.70
N LYS A 77 -10.81 18.12 16.97
CA LYS A 77 -9.71 18.98 16.55
C LYS A 77 -9.67 19.14 15.02
N HIS A 78 -9.76 18.05 14.26
CA HIS A 78 -9.79 18.13 12.79
C HIS A 78 -10.99 18.91 12.26
N LEU A 79 -12.17 18.73 12.87
CA LEU A 79 -13.38 19.47 12.50
C LEU A 79 -13.29 20.97 12.78
N ALA A 80 -12.46 21.38 13.76
CA ALA A 80 -12.18 22.77 14.08
C ALA A 80 -11.09 23.39 13.18
N GLU A 81 -10.24 22.57 12.56
CA GLU A 81 -9.22 23.02 11.61
C GLU A 81 -9.80 23.19 10.19
N PRO A 82 -9.15 23.97 9.31
CA PRO A 82 -9.53 24.04 7.90
C PRO A 82 -9.58 22.65 7.26
N LYS A 83 -10.52 22.45 6.35
CA LYS A 83 -10.63 21.20 5.59
C LYS A 83 -9.30 20.88 4.91
N GLN A 84 -8.82 19.65 5.12
CA GLN A 84 -7.60 19.15 4.50
C GLN A 84 -7.88 18.52 3.14
N ASN A 85 -6.86 18.57 2.26
CA ASN A 85 -6.83 17.85 0.99
C ASN A 85 -5.47 17.13 0.85
N PRO A 86 -5.43 15.79 0.82
CA PRO A 86 -6.54 14.85 0.93
C PRO A 86 -7.31 14.93 2.26
N ILE A 87 -8.55 14.44 2.28
CA ILE A 87 -9.37 14.41 3.49
C ILE A 87 -8.74 13.51 4.56
N VAL A 88 -8.92 13.91 5.82
CA VAL A 88 -8.50 13.11 6.97
C VAL A 88 -9.45 11.92 7.12
N GLN A 89 -8.88 10.74 7.36
CA GLN A 89 -9.61 9.56 7.80
C GLN A 89 -8.88 8.87 8.95
N VAL A 90 -9.66 8.26 9.84
CA VAL A 90 -9.17 7.38 10.88
C VAL A 90 -9.72 5.98 10.66
N THR A 91 -8.82 5.02 10.62
CA THR A 91 -9.11 3.61 10.39
C THR A 91 -8.53 2.77 11.51
N ARG A 92 -9.32 1.84 12.04
CA ARG A 92 -8.88 0.88 13.05
C ARG A 92 -8.32 -0.36 12.37
N TYR A 93 -7.22 -0.87 12.91
CA TYR A 93 -6.58 -2.10 12.47
C TYR A 93 -6.20 -2.99 13.66
N ARG A 94 -5.92 -4.25 13.35
CA ARG A 94 -5.08 -5.14 14.15
C ARG A 94 -3.65 -5.08 13.63
N TYR A 95 -2.70 -4.82 14.53
CA TYR A 95 -1.27 -4.83 14.21
C TYR A 95 -0.50 -5.32 15.43
N LYS A 96 0.39 -6.30 15.22
CA LYS A 96 1.14 -6.97 16.31
C LYS A 96 0.25 -7.47 17.46
N GLY A 97 -0.96 -7.95 17.14
CA GLY A 97 -1.94 -8.46 18.11
C GLY A 97 -2.75 -7.36 18.83
N GLU A 98 -2.39 -6.10 18.66
CA GLU A 98 -3.04 -4.97 19.33
C GLU A 98 -4.06 -4.27 18.43
N VAL A 99 -4.95 -3.50 19.05
CA VAL A 99 -5.79 -2.53 18.35
C VAL A 99 -4.99 -1.25 18.15
N VAL A 100 -4.94 -0.76 16.92
CA VAL A 100 -4.30 0.50 16.57
C VAL A 100 -5.24 1.35 15.73
N TYR A 101 -5.04 2.67 15.78
CA TYR A 101 -5.78 3.64 14.98
C TYR A 101 -4.81 4.36 14.06
N TYR A 102 -5.03 4.22 12.76
CA TYR A 102 -4.26 4.88 11.71
C TYR A 102 -5.01 6.12 11.24
N GLU A 103 -4.33 7.26 11.29
CA GLU A 103 -4.85 8.55 10.87
C GLU A 103 -4.05 9.07 9.65
N THR A 104 -4.74 9.38 8.56
CA THR A 104 -4.14 10.09 7.44
C THR A 104 -4.10 11.58 7.72
N LEU A 105 -3.07 12.28 7.26
CA LEU A 105 -3.05 13.75 7.23
C LEU A 105 -3.06 14.26 5.79
N GLY A 106 -3.17 15.58 5.63
CA GLY A 106 -3.09 16.29 4.35
C GLY A 106 -1.81 16.02 3.55
N CYS A 107 -1.71 16.61 2.34
CA CYS A 107 -0.74 16.21 1.32
C CYS A 107 0.72 16.02 1.78
N CYS A 108 1.21 14.83 1.40
CA CYS A 108 2.50 14.47 0.84
C CYS A 108 3.75 14.52 1.75
N ASP A 109 4.05 15.63 2.40
CA ASP A 109 5.18 15.70 3.34
C ASP A 109 4.75 15.57 4.81
N GLN A 110 3.44 15.65 5.07
CA GLN A 110 2.85 15.39 6.37
C GLN A 110 2.91 13.91 6.72
N PHE A 111 3.33 13.60 7.93
CA PHE A 111 3.32 12.25 8.44
C PHE A 111 1.90 11.78 8.77
N SER A 112 1.56 10.55 8.36
CA SER A 112 0.42 9.87 8.96
C SER A 112 0.74 9.49 10.41
N ASN A 113 -0.29 9.25 11.23
CA ASN A 113 -0.09 8.88 12.64
C ASN A 113 -0.65 7.48 12.89
N LEU A 114 0.14 6.63 13.53
CA LEU A 114 -0.33 5.38 14.09
C LEU A 114 -0.43 5.50 15.61
N TYR A 115 -1.63 5.39 16.16
CA TYR A 115 -1.88 5.44 17.59
C TYR A 115 -2.12 4.05 18.16
N SER A 116 -1.64 3.82 19.37
CA SER A 116 -2.08 2.71 20.22
C SER A 116 -3.56 2.86 20.60
N ALA A 117 -4.17 1.79 21.13
CA ALA A 117 -5.52 1.84 21.68
C ALA A 117 -5.72 2.93 22.76
N LYS A 118 -4.64 3.33 23.45
CA LYS A 118 -4.64 4.35 24.50
C LYS A 118 -4.38 5.77 23.98
N GLY A 119 -4.18 5.97 22.67
CA GLY A 119 -3.97 7.28 22.06
C GLY A 119 -2.52 7.76 22.03
N ALA A 120 -1.55 6.96 22.49
CA ALA A 120 -0.13 7.27 22.31
C ALA A 120 0.30 7.03 20.86
N ILE A 121 1.07 7.95 20.27
CA ILE A 121 1.70 7.76 18.96
C ILE A 121 2.72 6.64 19.07
N ILE A 122 2.61 5.66 18.17
CA ILE A 122 3.54 4.55 18.01
C ILE A 122 4.62 4.93 16.99
N CYS A 123 4.21 5.49 15.84
CA CYS A 123 5.07 5.81 14.70
C CYS A 123 4.30 6.57 13.62
N HIS A 124 5.02 6.94 12.56
CA HIS A 124 4.52 7.53 11.33
C HIS A 124 4.74 6.57 10.15
N PRO A 125 3.74 5.78 9.76
CA PRO A 125 3.94 4.76 8.72
C PRO A 125 4.12 5.30 7.29
N GLU A 126 3.65 6.52 7.02
CA GLU A 126 3.65 7.15 5.69
C GLU A 126 3.92 8.65 5.80
N GLY A 127 4.27 9.27 4.68
CA GLY A 127 4.52 10.71 4.58
C GLY A 127 5.98 11.07 4.79
N GLY A 128 6.24 12.34 5.10
CA GLY A 128 7.60 12.90 5.11
C GLY A 128 8.18 13.04 3.70
N LEU A 129 9.40 13.58 3.61
CA LEU A 129 10.05 13.87 2.32
C LEU A 129 10.20 12.66 1.40
N THR A 130 10.30 11.45 1.97
CA THR A 130 10.46 10.22 1.20
C THR A 130 9.15 9.48 0.97
N GLY A 131 8.06 9.90 1.62
CA GLY A 131 6.79 9.16 1.67
C GLY A 131 6.81 7.93 2.58
N ARG A 132 7.97 7.49 3.08
CA ARG A 132 8.13 6.24 3.86
C ARG A 132 7.84 6.39 5.35
N GLY A 133 7.43 7.58 5.78
CA GLY A 133 7.23 7.84 7.20
C GLY A 133 8.54 8.03 7.97
N ASP A 134 8.52 7.65 9.25
CA ASP A 134 9.64 7.83 10.20
C ASP A 134 10.54 6.58 10.37
N ASP A 135 10.32 5.56 9.54
CA ASP A 135 11.01 4.26 9.59
C ASP A 135 10.85 3.48 10.92
N GLN A 136 9.97 3.89 11.84
CA GLN A 136 9.73 3.18 13.13
C GLN A 136 8.80 1.96 12.98
N CYS A 137 7.92 1.96 11.97
CA CYS A 137 7.00 0.86 11.67
C CYS A 137 7.04 0.42 10.19
N PRO A 138 8.19 -0.06 9.68
CA PRO A 138 8.38 -0.35 8.26
C PRO A 138 7.53 -1.52 7.74
N ASP A 139 6.99 -2.34 8.64
CA ASP A 139 6.16 -3.50 8.32
C ASP A 139 4.66 -3.24 8.49
N PHE A 140 4.24 -2.04 8.95
CA PHE A 140 2.84 -1.75 9.27
C PHE A 140 1.90 -2.03 8.09
N ASN A 141 2.21 -1.52 6.90
CA ASN A 141 1.36 -1.71 5.73
C ASN A 141 1.24 -3.17 5.28
N LYS A 142 2.27 -3.99 5.55
CA LYS A 142 2.27 -5.41 5.18
C LYS A 142 1.52 -6.25 6.21
N ASN A 143 1.57 -5.87 7.48
CA ASN A 143 1.14 -6.71 8.60
C ASN A 143 -0.16 -6.25 9.27
N LYS A 144 -0.69 -5.06 8.93
CA LYS A 144 -1.99 -4.60 9.44
C LYS A 144 -3.14 -5.43 8.85
N THR A 145 -4.13 -5.75 9.68
CA THR A 145 -5.31 -6.54 9.28
C THR A 145 -6.58 -5.98 9.92
N GLY A 146 -7.75 -6.50 9.54
CA GLY A 146 -9.02 -6.15 10.19
C GLY A 146 -9.37 -4.66 10.05
N GLU A 147 -9.26 -4.14 8.83
CA GLU A 147 -9.59 -2.76 8.50
C GLU A 147 -11.03 -2.42 8.84
N LEU A 148 -11.23 -1.42 9.71
CA LEU A 148 -12.54 -0.85 10.01
C LEU A 148 -12.46 0.68 9.94
N LEU A 149 -13.32 1.30 9.14
CA LEU A 149 -13.40 2.76 9.06
C LEU A 149 -14.05 3.30 10.34
N VAL A 150 -13.34 4.15 11.08
CA VAL A 150 -13.81 4.73 12.34
C VAL A 150 -14.45 6.10 12.13
N TRP A 151 -13.80 6.91 11.30
CA TRP A 151 -14.26 8.25 10.97
C TRP A 151 -13.56 8.74 9.70
N ARG A 152 -14.23 9.61 8.95
CA ARG A 152 -13.71 10.34 7.81
C ARG A 152 -14.28 11.75 7.88
N ASP A 153 -13.46 12.76 7.62
CA ASP A 153 -13.92 14.15 7.58
C ASP A 153 -15.08 14.27 6.58
N PRO A 154 -16.28 14.68 7.01
CA PRO A 154 -17.46 14.75 6.14
C PRO A 154 -17.50 16.02 5.28
N ARG A 155 -16.59 16.99 5.50
CA ARG A 155 -16.60 18.30 4.82
C ARG A 155 -15.98 18.24 3.43
#